data_AF-A0A2S2NF79-F1
#
_entry.id   AF-A0A2S2NF79-F1
#
_cell.length_a   1.000
_cell.length_b   1.000
_cell.length_c   1.000
_cell.angle_alpha   90.00
_cell.angle_beta   90.00
_cell.angle_gamma   90.00
#
_symmetry.space_group_name_H-M   'P 1'
#
loop_
_entity.id
_entity.type
_entity.pdbx_description
1 polymer ?
#
loop_
_entity_poly.entity_id
_entity_poly.type
_entity_poly.pdbx_seq_one_letter_code
_entity_poly.pdbx_strand_id
1 'polypeptide(L)'
;PSILGMAKTALIQYCKTRWNSTFMMLERLYLNRSPIANVIADRAITSATMAQKFEITESQWARVEFLIKKLKPLQIITQLFCDEKHSPVSMVRPLLQKVIEKHLSINDTEDDIEIYFKQSLITQIKTR
;
A
#
# COMPACT_ATOMS: atom_id res chain seq x y z
N PRO A 1 6.97 24.78 -13.70
CA PRO A 1 6.59 23.62 -14.55
C PRO A 1 7.53 22.42 -14.27
N SER A 2 7.00 21.22 -14.00
CA SER A 2 7.82 20.00 -13.99
C SER A 2 8.26 19.70 -15.42
N ILE A 3 9.56 19.44 -15.61
CA ILE A 3 10.22 19.26 -16.92
C ILE A 3 9.63 18.07 -17.72
N LEU A 4 8.77 17.24 -17.09
CA LEU A 4 8.16 16.03 -17.65
C LEU A 4 6.62 15.99 -17.59
N GLY A 5 5.92 17.06 -17.19
CA GLY A 5 4.45 17.06 -17.10
C GLY A 5 3.86 16.10 -16.04
N MET A 6 4.70 15.40 -15.28
CA MET A 6 4.28 14.51 -14.20
C MET A 6 3.88 15.33 -12.96
N ALA A 7 2.83 14.88 -12.27
CA ALA A 7 2.46 15.42 -10.97
C ALA A 7 3.68 15.33 -10.03
N LYS A 8 4.06 16.44 -9.37
CA LYS A 8 5.20 16.45 -8.44
C LYS A 8 4.83 15.69 -7.17
N THR A 9 5.11 14.41 -7.19
CA THR A 9 4.68 13.50 -6.15
C THR A 9 5.84 12.95 -5.32
N ALA A 10 6.34 13.70 -4.33
CA ALA A 10 7.48 13.27 -3.51
C ALA A 10 7.23 11.94 -2.79
N LEU A 11 8.28 11.11 -2.67
CA LEU A 11 8.25 9.89 -1.86
C LEU A 11 7.95 10.19 -0.39
N ILE A 12 7.28 9.26 0.29
CA ILE A 12 6.94 9.35 1.71
C ILE A 12 7.76 8.32 2.46
N GLN A 13 8.41 8.72 3.54
CA GLN A 13 9.16 7.82 4.39
C GLN A 13 8.25 7.11 5.39
N TYR A 14 8.59 5.87 5.73
CA TYR A 14 7.96 5.13 6.80
C TYR A 14 8.11 5.86 8.15
N CYS A 15 7.08 5.81 8.99
CA CYS A 15 7.08 6.41 10.31
C CYS A 15 6.44 5.45 11.32
N LYS A 16 7.27 4.90 12.23
CA LYS A 16 6.86 3.85 13.18
C LYS A 16 5.67 4.23 14.07
N THR A 17 5.52 5.51 14.41
CA THR A 17 4.45 6.00 15.30
C THR A 17 3.14 6.33 14.58
N ARG A 18 3.14 6.34 13.24
CA ARG A 18 1.95 6.61 12.43
C ARG A 18 1.51 5.34 11.71
N TRP A 19 0.38 4.79 12.14
CA TRP A 19 -0.12 3.49 11.70
C TRP A 19 -0.26 3.34 10.18
N ASN A 20 -0.67 4.41 9.47
CA ASN A 20 -0.86 4.38 8.02
C ASN A 20 0.38 4.73 7.20
N SER A 21 1.52 5.01 7.85
CA SER A 21 2.73 5.46 7.15
C SER A 21 3.26 4.42 6.17
N THR A 22 3.18 3.12 6.49
CA THR A 22 3.57 2.03 5.57
C THR A 22 2.70 2.05 4.32
N PHE A 23 1.37 2.16 4.47
CA PHE A 23 0.46 2.24 3.33
C PHE A 23 0.76 3.46 2.46
N MET A 24 0.88 4.64 3.07
CA MET A 24 1.19 5.87 2.35
C MET A 24 2.53 5.81 1.62
N MET A 25 3.57 5.23 2.24
CA MET A 25 4.87 5.01 1.62
C MET A 25 4.75 4.09 0.39
N LEU A 26 4.07 2.94 0.53
CA LEU A 26 3.90 1.98 -0.56
C LEU A 26 3.10 2.59 -1.72
N GLU A 27 1.98 3.25 -1.43
CA GLU A 27 1.16 3.94 -2.45
C GLU A 27 2.01 4.98 -3.19
N ARG A 28 2.85 5.73 -2.46
CA ARG A 28 3.73 6.72 -3.06
C ARG A 28 4.87 6.14 -3.87
N LEU A 29 5.46 5.05 -3.39
CA LEU A 29 6.48 4.30 -4.09
C LEU A 29 5.94 3.80 -5.44
N TYR A 30 4.75 3.19 -5.42
CA TYR A 30 4.11 2.66 -6.62
C TYR A 30 3.72 3.75 -7.62
N LEU A 31 3.13 4.87 -7.15
CA LEU A 31 2.81 6.02 -8.00
C LEU A 31 4.02 6.62 -8.71
N ASN A 32 5.21 6.54 -8.09
CA ASN A 32 6.45 7.07 -8.66
C ASN A 32 7.34 5.98 -9.28
N ARG A 33 6.80 4.78 -9.57
CA ARG A 33 7.58 3.66 -10.12
C ARG A 33 8.41 4.05 -11.35
N SER A 34 7.84 4.76 -12.31
CA SER A 34 8.56 5.18 -13.52
C SER A 34 9.65 6.24 -13.24
N PRO A 35 9.36 7.35 -12.54
CA PRO A 35 10.40 8.29 -12.11
C PRO A 35 11.54 7.64 -11.32
N ILE A 36 11.24 6.70 -10.41
CA ILE A 36 12.24 5.98 -9.63
C ILE A 36 13.12 5.12 -10.53
N ALA A 37 12.50 4.34 -11.43
CA ALA A 37 13.24 3.51 -12.39
C ALA A 37 14.19 4.37 -13.26
N ASN A 38 13.73 5.54 -13.71
CA ASN A 38 14.56 6.46 -14.49
C ASN A 38 15.78 6.96 -13.68
N VAL A 39 15.58 7.34 -12.42
CA VAL A 39 16.69 7.78 -11.54
C VAL A 39 17.67 6.63 -11.27
N ILE A 40 17.17 5.41 -11.07
CA ILE A 40 18.02 4.22 -10.86
C ILE A 40 18.84 3.88 -12.10
N ALA A 41 18.27 4.08 -13.29
CA ALA A 41 18.93 3.81 -14.57
C ALA A 41 19.95 4.90 -14.97
N ASP A 42 19.76 6.14 -14.52
CA ASP A 42 20.64 7.26 -14.82
C ASP A 42 22.02 7.10 -14.16
N ARG A 43 23.06 6.90 -14.97
CA ARG A 43 24.44 6.71 -14.50
C ARG A 43 25.15 7.98 -14.08
N ALA A 44 24.61 9.16 -14.41
CA ALA A 44 25.11 10.42 -13.88
C ALA A 44 24.71 10.64 -12.41
N ILE A 45 23.62 9.99 -11.97
CA ILE A 45 23.05 10.15 -10.63
C ILE A 45 23.26 8.89 -9.78
N THR A 46 23.11 7.70 -10.37
CA THR A 46 23.10 6.40 -9.67
C THR A 46 24.20 5.48 -10.20
N SER A 47 25.16 5.16 -9.33
CA SER A 47 26.23 4.20 -9.66
C SER A 47 25.69 2.78 -9.91
N ALA A 48 26.48 1.94 -10.58
CA ALA A 48 26.08 0.54 -10.84
C ALA A 48 25.76 -0.22 -9.54
N THR A 49 26.58 -0.06 -8.51
CA THR A 49 26.38 -0.68 -7.19
C THR A 49 25.11 -0.19 -6.50
N MET A 50 24.82 1.13 -6.59
CA MET A 50 23.58 1.69 -6.05
C MET A 50 22.36 1.15 -6.80
N ALA A 51 22.42 1.10 -8.13
CA ALA A 51 21.31 0.60 -8.93
C ALA A 51 20.98 -0.86 -8.60
N GLN A 52 22.00 -1.71 -8.47
CA GLN A 52 21.81 -3.10 -8.06
C GLN A 52 21.17 -3.21 -6.66
N LYS A 53 21.53 -2.31 -5.73
CA LYS A 53 20.98 -2.29 -4.38
C LYS A 53 19.52 -1.79 -4.32
N PHE A 54 19.16 -0.86 -5.21
CA PHE A 54 17.83 -0.22 -5.22
C PHE A 54 16.85 -0.84 -6.22
N GLU A 55 17.31 -1.82 -7.00
CA GLU A 55 16.46 -2.52 -7.96
C GLU A 55 15.27 -3.18 -7.27
N ILE A 56 14.07 -2.87 -7.76
CA ILE A 56 12.82 -3.50 -7.34
C ILE A 56 12.35 -4.35 -8.51
N THR A 57 12.28 -5.66 -8.31
CA THR A 57 11.87 -6.61 -9.35
C THR A 57 10.39 -6.48 -9.68
N GLU A 58 9.98 -6.96 -10.85
CA GLU A 58 8.55 -7.02 -11.23
C GLU A 58 7.70 -7.79 -10.21
N SER A 59 8.22 -8.89 -9.67
CA SER A 59 7.54 -9.66 -8.62
C SER A 59 7.39 -8.88 -7.31
N GLN A 60 8.37 -8.05 -6.95
CA GLN A 60 8.27 -7.15 -5.80
C GLN A 60 7.27 -6.01 -6.06
N TRP A 61 7.23 -5.45 -7.26
CA TRP A 61 6.21 -4.46 -7.66
C TRP A 61 4.80 -5.03 -7.58
N ALA A 62 4.59 -6.25 -8.06
CA ALA A 62 3.32 -6.96 -7.95
C ALA A 62 2.90 -7.14 -6.48
N ARG A 63 3.84 -7.49 -5.59
CA ARG A 63 3.60 -7.57 -4.14
C ARG A 63 3.24 -6.22 -3.52
N VAL A 64 3.93 -5.15 -3.90
CA VAL A 64 3.59 -3.78 -3.45
C VAL A 64 2.18 -3.41 -3.88
N GLU A 65 1.82 -3.69 -5.13
CA GLU A 65 0.47 -3.45 -5.66
C GLU A 65 -0.61 -4.25 -4.91
N PHE A 66 -0.35 -5.53 -4.65
CA PHE A 66 -1.23 -6.38 -3.85
C PHE A 66 -1.46 -5.77 -2.47
N LEU A 67 -0.39 -5.39 -1.75
CA LEU A 67 -0.50 -4.80 -0.42
C LEU A 67 -1.31 -3.50 -0.44
N ILE A 68 -1.05 -2.60 -1.40
CA ILE A 68 -1.82 -1.37 -1.56
C ILE A 68 -3.31 -1.67 -1.75
N LYS A 69 -3.66 -2.61 -2.64
CA LYS A 69 -5.05 -3.00 -2.92
C LYS A 69 -5.77 -3.53 -1.67
N LYS A 70 -5.09 -4.31 -0.83
CA LYS A 70 -5.69 -4.91 0.38
C LYS A 70 -5.74 -3.94 1.57
N LEU A 71 -4.78 -3.02 1.68
CA LEU A 71 -4.74 -2.04 2.76
C LEU A 71 -5.62 -0.81 2.51
N LYS A 72 -5.86 -0.44 1.25
CA LYS A 72 -6.64 0.76 0.89
C LYS A 72 -8.06 0.79 1.48
N PRO A 73 -8.86 -0.29 1.47
CA PRO A 73 -10.18 -0.30 2.12
C PRO A 73 -10.11 -0.01 3.62
N LEU A 74 -9.09 -0.54 4.30
CA LEU A 74 -8.85 -0.26 5.72
C LEU A 74 -8.50 1.22 5.94
N GLN A 75 -7.64 1.79 5.10
CA GLN A 75 -7.32 3.22 5.14
C GLN A 75 -8.56 4.10 5.00
N ILE A 76 -9.43 3.78 4.05
CA ILE A 76 -10.66 4.54 3.78
C ILE A 76 -11.60 4.47 4.99
N ILE A 77 -11.80 3.28 5.56
CA ILE A 77 -12.67 3.10 6.71
C ILE A 77 -12.12 3.81 7.94
N THR A 78 -10.81 3.75 8.19
CA THR A 78 -10.23 4.51 9.30
C THR A 78 -10.38 6.02 9.09
N GLN A 79 -10.20 6.52 7.86
CA GLN A 79 -10.43 7.94 7.57
C GLN A 79 -11.88 8.35 7.81
N LEU A 80 -12.83 7.51 7.42
CA LEU A 80 -14.26 7.72 7.69
C LEU A 80 -14.54 7.75 9.20
N PHE A 81 -13.93 6.84 9.96
CA PHE A 81 -14.12 6.77 11.42
C PHE A 81 -13.46 7.91 12.18
N CYS A 82 -12.39 8.47 11.63
CA CYS A 82 -11.71 9.64 12.18
C CYS A 82 -12.32 10.98 11.72
N ASP A 83 -13.31 10.98 10.82
CA ASP A 83 -14.00 12.21 10.39
C ASP A 83 -14.94 12.71 11.52
N GLU A 84 -14.94 14.03 11.73
CA GLU A 84 -15.67 14.69 12.82
C GLU A 84 -17.19 14.67 12.62
N LYS A 85 -17.66 14.42 11.39
CA LYS A 85 -19.07 14.57 10.97
C LYS A 85 -19.97 13.36 11.28
N HIS A 86 -19.79 12.72 12.44
CA HIS A 86 -20.45 11.47 12.85
C HIS A 86 -20.05 10.24 12.01
N SER A 87 -19.14 9.43 12.56
CA SER A 87 -19.10 8.00 12.27
C SER A 87 -19.80 7.25 13.41
N PRO A 88 -21.05 6.78 13.24
CA PRO A 88 -21.72 6.00 14.26
C PRO A 88 -20.93 4.72 14.55
N VAL A 89 -20.69 4.42 15.83
CA VAL A 89 -20.06 3.17 16.27
C VAL A 89 -20.79 1.94 15.71
N SER A 90 -22.10 2.05 15.45
CA SER A 90 -22.90 1.00 14.82
C SER A 90 -22.47 0.65 13.38
N MET A 91 -21.75 1.53 12.68
CA MET A 91 -21.22 1.27 11.33
C MET A 91 -19.90 0.51 11.34
N VAL A 92 -19.22 0.40 12.48
CA VAL A 92 -17.89 -0.23 12.57
C VAL A 92 -17.95 -1.69 12.13
N ARG A 93 -18.83 -2.49 12.75
CA ARG A 93 -18.95 -3.92 12.46
C ARG A 93 -19.42 -4.19 11.02
N PRO A 94 -20.49 -3.56 10.50
CA PRO A 94 -20.92 -3.77 9.12
C PRO A 94 -19.85 -3.42 8.07
N LEU A 95 -19.08 -2.35 8.28
CA LEU A 95 -18.04 -1.96 7.32
C LEU A 95 -16.84 -2.91 7.35
N LEU A 96 -16.39 -3.33 8.53
CA LEU A 96 -15.33 -4.33 8.66
C LEU A 96 -15.72 -5.67 8.04
N GLN A 97 -16.98 -6.09 8.23
CA GLN A 97 -17.52 -7.28 7.59
C GLN A 97 -17.49 -7.16 6.06
N LYS A 98 -17.91 -6.01 5.51
CA LYS A 98 -17.82 -5.75 4.07
C LYS A 98 -16.37 -5.79 3.55
N VAL A 99 -15.38 -5.34 4.33
CA VAL A 99 -13.96 -5.46 3.93
C VAL A 99 -13.55 -6.91 3.81
N ILE A 100 -13.90 -7.74 4.79
CA ILE A 100 -13.58 -9.16 4.76
C ILE A 100 -14.18 -9.80 3.51
N GLU A 101 -15.47 -9.57 3.27
CA GLU A 101 -16.21 -10.20 2.16
C GLU A 101 -15.74 -9.73 0.77
N LYS A 102 -15.47 -8.44 0.60
CA LYS A 102 -15.19 -7.85 -0.73
C LYS A 102 -13.72 -7.75 -1.07
N HIS A 103 -12.85 -7.65 -0.07
CA HIS A 103 -11.43 -7.35 -0.30
C HIS A 103 -10.48 -8.45 0.20
N LEU A 104 -10.90 -9.26 1.17
CA LEU A 104 -10.06 -10.30 1.79
C LEU A 104 -10.53 -11.74 1.51
N SER A 105 -11.53 -11.95 0.65
CA SER A 105 -11.92 -13.29 0.21
C SER A 105 -10.72 -14.04 -0.38
N ILE A 106 -10.51 -15.28 0.03
CA ILE A 106 -9.42 -16.13 -0.46
C ILE A 106 -9.85 -16.74 -1.80
N ASN A 107 -8.97 -16.69 -2.80
CA ASN A 107 -9.20 -17.25 -4.13
C ASN A 107 -8.15 -18.31 -4.45
N ASP A 108 -8.49 -19.29 -5.30
CA ASP A 108 -7.62 -20.43 -5.64
C ASP A 108 -6.39 -20.07 -6.49
N THR A 109 -6.30 -18.83 -6.97
CA THR A 109 -5.21 -18.35 -7.83
C THR A 109 -4.10 -17.63 -7.05
N GLU A 110 -4.23 -17.52 -5.74
CA GLU A 110 -3.35 -16.70 -4.88
C GLU A 110 -2.18 -17.51 -4.34
N ASP A 111 -1.04 -16.85 -4.13
CA ASP A 111 0.12 -17.52 -3.55
C ASP A 111 0.00 -17.68 -2.02
N ASP A 112 0.82 -18.57 -1.44
CA ASP A 112 0.79 -18.88 0.00
C ASP A 112 0.96 -17.63 0.87
N ILE A 113 1.71 -16.63 0.40
CA ILE A 113 1.99 -15.39 1.15
C ILE A 113 0.77 -14.47 1.11
N GLU A 114 0.09 -14.36 -0.04
CA GLU A 114 -1.15 -13.61 -0.19
C GLU A 114 -2.27 -14.22 0.67
N ILE A 115 -2.40 -15.55 0.66
CA ILE A 115 -3.36 -16.29 1.48
C ILE A 115 -3.05 -16.06 2.97
N TYR A 116 -1.80 -16.27 3.39
CA TYR A 116 -1.38 -16.06 4.77
C TYR A 116 -1.65 -14.62 5.24
N PHE A 117 -1.32 -13.63 4.42
CA PHE A 117 -1.57 -12.23 4.74
C PHE A 117 -3.06 -11.95 4.97
N LYS A 118 -3.93 -12.43 4.07
CA LYS A 118 -5.39 -12.27 4.21
C LYS A 118 -5.92 -12.97 5.44
N GLN A 119 -5.53 -14.22 5.68
CA GLN A 119 -5.96 -14.98 6.86
C GLN A 119 -5.56 -14.31 8.16
N SER A 120 -4.32 -13.83 8.24
CA SER A 120 -3.81 -13.06 9.37
C SER A 120 -4.64 -11.79 9.59
N LEU A 121 -4.91 -11.04 8.51
CA LEU A 121 -5.70 -9.81 8.58
C LEU A 121 -7.16 -10.05 8.99
N ILE A 122 -7.81 -11.08 8.43
CA ILE A 122 -9.17 -11.50 8.80
C ILE A 122 -9.21 -11.86 10.28
N THR A 123 -8.22 -12.62 10.76
CA THR A 123 -8.14 -13.02 12.17
C THR A 123 -8.04 -11.80 13.08
N GLN A 124 -7.14 -10.86 12.76
CA GLN A 124 -6.97 -9.62 13.53
C GLN A 124 -8.24 -8.74 13.54
N ILE A 125 -8.99 -8.69 12.43
CA ILE A 125 -10.25 -7.95 12.36
C ILE A 125 -11.35 -8.62 13.19
N LYS A 126 -11.41 -9.96 13.23
CA LYS A 126 -12.46 -10.70 13.95
C LYS A 126 -12.22 -10.81 15.46
N THR A 127 -10.96 -10.81 15.89
CA THR A 127 -10.60 -10.95 17.32
C THR A 127 -10.71 -9.64 18.11
N ARG A 128 -10.86 -8.49 17.43
CA ARG A 128 -11.03 -7.16 18.04
C ARG A 128 -12.45 -6.66 17.92
#